data_AF-M5FIU6-F1
#
_entry.id   AF-M5FIU6-F1
#
_cell.length_a   1.000
_cell.length_b   1.000
_cell.length_c   1.000
_cell.angle_alpha   90.00
_cell.angle_beta   90.00
_cell.angle_gamma   90.00
#
_symmetry.space_group_name_H-M   'P 1'
#
loop_
_entity.id
_entity.type
_entity.pdbx_description
1 polymer ?
#
loop_
_entity_poly.entity_id
_entity_poly.type
_entity_poly.pdbx_seq_one_letter_code
_entity_poly.pdbx_strand_id
1 'polypeptide(L)'
;MSRYTITVTGQSRSDPEAIIGYDPPLRTYFLQAFPHVETDEPALWLGTHDRAFETLGYLRHAAIAHGYDFMPLPTDIAAKLVDDKAIAGDRPQREGTIGELLKRLNDPQ
;
A
#
# COMPACT_ATOMS: atom_id res chain seq x y z
N MET A 1 -3.09 -7.76 -0.98
CA MET A 1 -2.59 -6.53 -0.33
C MET A 1 -2.20 -6.90 1.08
N SER A 2 -0.95 -6.62 1.44
CA SER A 2 -0.41 -6.93 2.76
C SER A 2 -0.70 -5.75 3.70
N ARG A 3 -0.94 -6.03 4.99
CA ARG A 3 -1.27 -5.01 6.00
C ARG A 3 -0.53 -5.34 7.29
N TYR A 4 0.14 -4.34 7.85
CA TYR A 4 0.86 -4.43 9.11
C TYR A 4 0.51 -3.24 9.99
N THR A 5 0.34 -3.52 11.28
CA THR A 5 0.11 -2.49 12.28
C THR A 5 1.42 -1.86 12.69
N ILE A 6 1.47 -0.53 12.69
CA ILE A 6 2.61 0.27 13.10
C ILE A 6 2.14 1.48 13.91
N THR A 7 3.08 2.16 14.55
CA THR A 7 2.80 3.44 15.19
C THR A 7 3.13 4.59 14.25
N VAL A 8 2.17 5.49 14.03
CA VAL A 8 2.35 6.77 13.34
C VAL A 8 2.27 7.88 14.37
N THR A 9 3.28 8.75 14.38
CA THR A 9 3.35 9.92 15.25
C THR A 9 3.05 11.17 14.44
N GLY A 10 2.25 12.08 14.99
CA GLY A 10 2.03 13.41 14.48
C GLY A 10 2.38 14.47 15.52
N GLN A 11 2.32 15.74 15.12
CA GLN A 11 2.65 16.86 16.01
C GLN A 11 1.82 16.90 17.30
N SER A 12 0.55 16.50 17.25
CA SER A 12 -0.39 16.62 18.37
C SER A 12 -1.00 15.30 18.84
N ARG A 13 -0.81 14.21 18.09
CA ARG A 13 -1.39 12.90 18.38
C ARG A 13 -0.55 11.78 17.79
N SER A 14 -0.65 10.59 18.39
CA SER A 14 -0.06 9.36 17.89
C SER A 14 -1.17 8.35 17.62
N ASP A 15 -1.01 7.58 16.55
CA ASP A 15 -1.86 6.43 16.23
C ASP A 15 -1.04 5.14 16.33
N PRO A 16 -1.20 4.36 17.41
CA PRO A 16 -0.51 3.08 17.58
C PRO A 16 -1.09 1.95 16.72
N GLU A 17 -2.25 2.15 16.10
CA GLU A 17 -2.96 1.15 15.31
C GLU A 17 -2.99 1.50 13.81
N ALA A 18 -2.09 2.36 13.36
CA ALA A 18 -1.96 2.72 11.96
C ALA A 18 -1.56 1.51 11.11
N ILE A 19 -2.05 1.46 9.88
CA ILE A 19 -1.84 0.35 8.94
C ILE A 19 -0.91 0.79 7.82
N ILE A 20 0.20 0.07 7.65
CA ILE A 20 1.09 0.18 6.50
C ILE A 20 1.05 -1.09 5.67
N GLY A 21 1.27 -1.00 4.37
CA GLY A 21 1.25 -2.17 3.53
C GLY A 21 1.75 -1.93 2.12
N TYR A 22 1.78 -3.01 1.34
CA TYR A 22 1.98 -2.97 -0.09
C TYR A 22 0.72 -3.49 -0.80
N ASP A 23 0.26 -2.72 -1.78
CA ASP A 23 -0.85 -3.06 -2.66
C ASP A 23 -0.29 -3.59 -4.00
N PRO A 24 -0.40 -4.90 -4.28
CA PRO A 24 0.06 -5.45 -5.56
C PRO A 24 -0.71 -4.95 -6.80
N PRO A 25 -2.06 -4.88 -6.79
CA PRO A 25 -2.82 -4.23 -7.87
C PRO A 25 -2.35 -2.82 -8.23
N LEU A 26 -2.16 -1.94 -7.23
CA LEU A 26 -1.73 -0.55 -7.41
C LEU A 26 -0.20 -0.40 -7.46
N ARG A 27 0.56 -1.47 -7.21
CA ARG A 27 2.03 -1.49 -7.20
C ARG A 27 2.63 -0.37 -6.34
N THR A 28 2.02 -0.11 -5.19
CA THR A 28 2.37 1.01 -4.31
C THR A 28 2.39 0.57 -2.85
N TYR A 29 3.27 1.20 -2.07
CA TYR A 29 3.11 1.22 -0.63
C TYR A 29 1.96 2.16 -0.26
N PHE A 30 1.26 1.83 0.82
CA PHE A 30 0.16 2.65 1.36
C PHE A 30 0.30 2.79 2.87
N LEU A 31 -0.27 3.87 3.40
CA LEU A 31 -0.36 4.16 4.82
C LEU A 31 -1.76 4.66 5.13
N GLN A 32 -2.39 4.06 6.13
CA GLN A 32 -3.65 4.49 6.69
C GLN A 32 -3.43 4.76 8.18
N ALA A 33 -3.77 5.96 8.63
CA ALA A 33 -3.62 6.33 10.03
C ALA A 33 -4.75 7.26 10.45
N PHE A 34 -4.97 7.30 11.76
CA PHE A 34 -6.01 8.05 12.44
C PHE A 34 -7.40 7.67 11.92
N PRO A 35 -7.84 6.42 12.15
CA PRO A 35 -9.17 5.98 11.76
C PRO A 35 -10.22 6.90 12.39
N HIS A 36 -11.19 7.34 11.58
CA HIS A 36 -12.25 8.18 12.09
C HIS A 36 -13.39 7.29 12.62
N VAL A 37 -13.68 7.43 13.93
CA VAL A 37 -14.67 6.61 14.66
C VAL A 37 -16.07 6.63 14.04
N GLU A 38 -16.42 7.68 13.29
CA GLU A 38 -17.78 7.88 12.77
C GLU A 38 -17.92 7.69 11.26
N THR A 39 -16.86 7.90 10.48
CA THR A 39 -16.98 7.97 9.00
C THR A 39 -16.30 6.82 8.27
N ASP A 40 -15.61 5.90 8.98
CA ASP A 40 -14.78 4.84 8.38
C ASP A 40 -13.65 5.37 7.47
N GLU A 41 -13.55 6.70 7.28
CA GLU A 41 -12.52 7.35 6.48
C GLU A 41 -11.34 7.74 7.39
N PRO A 42 -10.13 7.18 7.18
CA PRO A 42 -8.96 7.56 7.96
C PRO A 42 -8.54 8.99 7.64
N ALA A 43 -8.13 9.75 8.66
CA ALA A 43 -7.69 11.14 8.45
C ALA A 43 -6.38 11.24 7.65
N LEU A 44 -5.62 10.14 7.54
CA LEU A 44 -4.48 10.01 6.66
C LEU A 44 -4.64 8.73 5.83
N TRP A 45 -4.74 8.88 4.50
CA TRP A 45 -4.67 7.78 3.55
C TRP A 45 -3.74 8.13 2.40
N LEU A 46 -2.60 7.45 2.34
CA LEU A 46 -1.61 7.55 1.28
C LEU A 46 -1.56 6.24 0.50
N GLY A 47 -1.26 6.31 -0.81
CA GLY A 47 -1.08 5.12 -1.65
C GLY A 47 -2.38 4.60 -2.26
N THR A 48 -3.30 5.49 -2.59
CA THR A 48 -4.61 5.19 -3.21
C THR A 48 -4.58 5.12 -4.73
N HIS A 49 -3.44 5.42 -5.36
CA HIS A 49 -3.28 5.49 -6.81
C HIS A 49 -2.18 4.54 -7.29
N ASP A 50 -2.26 4.14 -8.57
CA ASP A 50 -1.26 3.29 -9.20
C ASP A 50 0.14 3.95 -9.11
N ARG A 51 1.10 3.17 -8.60
CA ARG A 51 2.52 3.53 -8.46
C ARG A 51 2.77 4.84 -7.72
N ALA A 52 1.87 5.25 -6.83
CA ALA A 52 2.00 6.49 -6.07
C ALA A 52 3.29 6.53 -5.22
N PHE A 53 3.64 5.39 -4.60
CA PHE A 53 4.78 5.25 -3.71
C PHE A 53 5.50 3.93 -3.95
N GLU A 54 6.53 3.93 -4.80
CA GLU A 54 7.33 2.74 -5.11
C GLU A 54 8.37 2.39 -4.03
N THR A 55 8.64 3.32 -3.11
CA THR A 55 9.59 3.13 -2.00
C THR A 55 8.99 3.63 -0.69
N LEU A 56 9.39 3.00 0.43
CA LEU A 56 9.03 3.47 1.77
C LEU A 56 9.53 4.90 2.05
N GLY A 57 10.61 5.32 1.39
CA GLY A 57 11.14 6.69 1.48
C GLY A 57 10.16 7.72 0.91
N TYR A 58 9.57 7.46 -0.27
CA TYR A 58 8.56 8.36 -0.85
C TYR A 58 7.30 8.41 0.00
N LEU A 59 6.84 7.26 0.50
CA LEU A 59 5.70 7.20 1.41
C LEU A 59 5.95 8.00 2.69
N ARG A 60 7.14 7.88 3.28
CA ARG A 60 7.54 8.66 4.46
C ARG A 60 7.59 10.15 4.16
N HIS A 61 8.15 10.55 3.02
CA HIS A 61 8.21 11.95 2.64
C HIS A 61 6.81 12.57 2.54
N ALA A 62 5.85 11.85 1.95
CA ALA A 62 4.46 12.26 1.93
C ALA A 62 3.86 12.34 3.34
N ALA A 63 4.06 11.33 4.19
CA ALA A 63 3.60 11.37 5.58
C ALA A 63 4.14 12.62 6.32
N ILE A 64 5.43 12.94 6.14
CA ILE A 64 6.08 14.12 6.75
C ILE A 64 5.47 15.42 6.21
N ALA A 65 5.16 15.49 4.91
CA ALA A 65 4.47 16.64 4.33
C ALA A 65 3.06 16.85 4.92
N HIS A 66 2.41 15.77 5.36
CA HIS A 66 1.16 15.82 6.12
C HIS A 66 1.34 16.05 7.63
N GLY A 67 2.58 16.20 8.12
CA GLY A 67 2.89 16.46 9.53
C GLY A 67 3.02 15.19 10.39
N TYR A 68 3.23 14.03 9.76
CA TYR A 68 3.31 12.73 10.42
C TYR A 68 4.61 11.99 10.11
N ASP A 69 5.12 11.19 11.04
CA ASP A 69 6.22 10.26 10.81
C ASP A 69 5.90 8.89 11.39
N PHE A 70 6.32 7.85 10.68
CA PHE A 70 6.10 6.45 11.05
C PHE A 70 7.41 5.69 11.24
N MET A 71 8.54 6.40 11.18
CA MET A 71 9.86 5.85 11.45
C MET A 71 10.31 6.13 12.89
N PRO A 72 11.08 5.24 13.50
CA PRO A 72 11.61 4.00 12.91
C PRO A 72 10.54 2.90 12.78
N LEU A 73 10.54 2.20 11.64
CA LEU A 73 9.75 0.98 11.46
C LEU A 73 10.44 -0.20 12.15
N PRO A 74 9.67 -1.11 12.78
CA PRO A 74 10.21 -2.39 13.22
C PRO A 74 10.88 -3.13 12.06
N THR A 75 12.07 -3.67 12.29
CA THR A 75 12.90 -4.29 11.23
C THR A 75 12.20 -5.47 10.55
N ASP A 76 11.41 -6.23 11.31
CA ASP A 76 10.59 -7.33 10.80
C ASP A 76 9.49 -6.85 9.85
N ILE A 77 8.82 -5.74 10.17
CA ILE A 77 7.79 -5.15 9.30
C ILE A 77 8.42 -4.56 8.04
N ALA A 78 9.55 -3.86 8.17
CA ALA A 78 10.28 -3.32 7.02
C ALA A 78 10.72 -4.43 6.06
N ALA A 79 11.23 -5.55 6.57
CA ALA A 79 11.62 -6.71 5.75
C ALA A 79 10.40 -7.31 5.03
N LYS A 80 9.29 -7.53 5.75
CA LYS A 80 8.05 -8.06 5.15
C LYS A 80 7.51 -7.18 4.02
N LEU A 81 7.53 -5.86 4.19
CA LEU A 81 7.10 -4.91 3.16
C LEU A 81 7.97 -4.96 1.89
N VAL A 82 9.27 -5.23 2.05
CA VAL A 82 10.19 -5.40 0.91
C VAL A 82 9.89 -6.74 0.22
N ASP A 83 9.72 -7.81 1.00
CA ASP A 83 9.39 -9.14 0.48
C ASP A 83 8.05 -9.15 -0.27
N ASP A 84 7.02 -8.48 0.27
CA ASP A 84 5.71 -8.35 -0.36
C ASP A 84 5.80 -7.70 -1.74
N LYS A 85 6.60 -6.63 -1.86
CA LYS A 85 6.86 -5.96 -3.15
C LYS A 85 7.60 -6.88 -4.11
N ALA A 86 8.59 -7.64 -3.61
CA ALA A 86 9.34 -8.58 -4.44
C ALA A 86 8.45 -9.72 -4.97
N ILE A 87 7.63 -10.33 -4.10
CA ILE A 87 6.66 -11.37 -4.46
C ILE A 87 5.65 -10.84 -5.48
N ALA A 88 5.20 -9.59 -5.33
CA ALA A 88 4.29 -8.96 -6.28
C ALA A 88 4.95 -8.66 -7.63
N GLY A 89 6.24 -8.33 -7.64
CA GLY A 89 7.02 -8.08 -8.87
C GLY A 89 7.38 -9.35 -9.64
N ASP A 90 7.57 -10.48 -8.94
CA ASP A 90 7.88 -11.79 -9.53
C ASP A 90 6.64 -12.47 -10.15
N ARG A 91 5.44 -12.11 -9.67
CA ARG A 91 4.20 -12.67 -10.23
C ARG A 91 4.09 -12.20 -11.68
N PRO A 92 4.07 -13.12 -12.68
CA PRO A 92 3.77 -12.74 -14.05
C PRO A 92 2.45 -12.00 -14.02
N GLN A 93 2.42 -10.83 -14.66
CA GLN A 93 1.24 -10.01 -14.79
C GLN A 93 0.15 -10.95 -15.32
N ARG A 94 -0.75 -11.39 -14.42
CA ARG A 94 -2.01 -11.99 -14.84
C ARG A 94 -2.75 -10.79 -15.41
N GLU A 95 -2.43 -10.47 -16.66
CA GLU A 95 -3.35 -9.87 -17.59
C GLU A 95 -4.61 -10.70 -17.44
N GLY A 96 -5.54 -10.19 -16.65
CA GLY A 96 -6.75 -10.90 -16.32
C GLY A 96 -7.46 -11.17 -17.63
N THR A 97 -7.48 -12.44 -18.04
CA THR A 97 -8.65 -13.20 -18.49
C THR A 97 -9.48 -12.65 -19.67
N ILE A 98 -9.21 -11.45 -20.17
CA ILE A 98 -9.87 -10.81 -21.31
C ILE A 98 -9.16 -11.22 -22.60
N GLY A 99 -7.83 -11.31 -22.60
CA GLY A 99 -7.06 -11.77 -23.78
C GLY A 99 -7.37 -13.22 -24.17
N GLU A 100 -7.66 -14.08 -23.20
CA GLU A 100 -7.99 -15.50 -23.44
C GLU A 100 -9.46 -15.69 -23.85
N LEU A 101 -10.38 -14.87 -23.33
CA LEU A 101 -11.79 -14.87 -23.75
C LEU A 101 -11.95 -14.30 -25.19
N LEU A 102 -11.19 -13.26 -25.55
CA LEU A 102 -11.21 -12.68 -26.89
C LEU A 102 -10.62 -13.60 -27.95
N LYS A 103 -9.59 -14.41 -27.61
CA LYS A 103 -9.06 -15.43 -28.53
C LYS A 103 -10.08 -16.53 -28.84
N ARG A 104 -10.93 -16.90 -27.87
CA ARG A 104 -11.98 -17.93 -28.08
C ARG A 104 -13.19 -17.43 -28.87
N LEU A 105 -13.40 -16.11 -28.95
CA LEU A 105 -14.50 -15.51 -29.73
C LEU A 105 -14.14 -15.26 -31.20
N ASN A 106 -12.85 -15.32 -31.55
CA ASN A 106 -12.34 -15.11 -32.91
C ASN A 106 -12.02 -16.40 -33.66
N ASP A 107 -12.41 -17.56 -33.14
CA ASP A 107 -12.27 -18.85 -33.82
C ASP A 107 -13.64 -19.26 -34.41
N PRO A 108 -13.89 -18.99 -35.70
CA PRO A 108 -15.06 -19.53 -36.38
C PRO A 108 -14.81 -21.01 -36.72
N GLN A 109 -15.50 -21.92 -36.02
CA GLN A 109 -15.82 -23.24 -36.56
C GLN A 109 -16.86 -23.12 -37.66
#